data_AF-A0A812PX70-F1
#
_entry.id   AF-A0A812PX70-F1
#
_cell.length_a   1.000
_cell.length_b   1.000
_cell.length_c   1.000
_cell.angle_alpha   90.00
_cell.angle_beta   90.00
_cell.angle_gamma   90.00
#
_symmetry.space_group_name_H-M   'P 1'
#
loop_
_entity.id
_entity.type
_entity.pdbx_description
1 polymer ?
#
loop_
_entity_poly.entity_id
_entity_poly.type
_entity_poly.pdbx_seq_one_letter_code
_entity_poly.pdbx_strand_id
1 'polypeptide(L)'
;MLLQILAFCIPLASAVEDVVKEGLRSDDECLDGQCALNAVQLQRALRIPPSCPPFPEPYAPPMDCGRHVQQCGVLAIDTGLGFYGGLNGSKCANSSSPTGCTDQTNPPYSQPRAKVHGLWFETPPYGNSSCLHSHDWDTACQNQSWVFTPEAYCKEQACDSAGIPQCYSVKKLPTCYQGYRGPFAAGAQGELERRYMLWFVNHEWQKHGTCGQQDPTDYFAQVCRLSGPLVRAIDSYRMQGLDNYTDVHAIACKLSKDFDYVEISSTGGSTFGTNGEILLSACLNLATGQWHVAPVSQFERLCGDPAYVRPVL
;
A
#
# COMPACT_ATOMS: atom_id res chain seq x y z
N MET A 1 20.28 49.32 27.19
CA MET A 1 20.28 48.93 25.76
C MET A 1 21.33 47.84 25.60
N LEU A 2 20.88 46.62 25.28
CA LEU A 2 21.63 45.43 24.81
C LEU A 2 22.74 44.77 25.68
N LEU A 3 22.57 43.43 25.79
CA LEU A 3 23.55 42.33 25.89
C LEU A 3 24.30 42.08 27.22
N GLN A 4 23.92 40.99 27.88
CA GLN A 4 24.73 39.75 27.94
C GLN A 4 23.98 38.65 28.73
N ILE A 5 23.35 37.72 28.00
CA ILE A 5 22.95 36.40 28.51
C ILE A 5 23.77 35.39 27.70
N LEU A 6 24.82 34.87 28.31
CA LEU A 6 25.60 33.73 27.83
C LEU A 6 25.90 32.86 29.05
N ALA A 7 25.25 31.70 29.14
CA ALA A 7 25.79 30.46 29.70
C ALA A 7 24.65 29.46 29.93
N PHE A 8 24.38 28.59 28.95
CA PHE A 8 23.96 27.20 29.18
C PHE A 8 24.15 26.42 27.86
N CYS A 9 25.37 25.92 27.63
CA CYS A 9 25.64 24.85 26.67
C CYS A 9 26.59 23.84 27.35
N ILE A 10 26.03 22.72 27.80
CA ILE A 10 26.72 21.47 28.15
C ILE A 10 26.60 20.53 26.93
N PRO A 11 27.58 19.65 26.64
CA PRO A 11 28.01 19.41 25.26
C PRO A 11 27.16 18.37 24.52
N LEU A 12 26.64 18.79 23.37
CA LEU A 12 26.03 17.97 22.32
C LEU A 12 27.08 17.53 21.27
N ALA A 13 28.36 17.47 21.65
CA ALA A 13 29.46 17.36 20.69
C ALA A 13 29.57 15.97 20.03
N SER A 14 29.25 14.88 20.73
CA SER A 14 29.48 13.52 20.19
C SER A 14 28.41 13.04 19.20
N ALA A 15 27.18 13.59 19.26
CA ALA A 15 26.11 13.20 18.32
C ALA A 15 26.18 13.96 16.99
N VAL A 16 26.85 15.12 16.97
CA VAL A 16 27.01 15.92 15.75
C VAL A 16 28.17 15.41 14.90
N GLU A 17 29.21 14.84 15.51
CA GLU A 17 30.39 14.35 14.80
C GLU A 17 30.10 13.19 13.82
N ASP A 18 29.09 12.36 14.10
CA ASP A 18 28.69 11.28 13.21
C ASP A 18 27.74 11.74 12.09
N VAL A 19 26.96 12.80 12.30
CA VAL A 19 26.15 13.44 11.24
C VAL A 19 27.04 14.18 10.24
N VAL A 20 28.19 14.69 10.69
CA VAL A 20 29.16 15.39 9.83
C VAL A 20 29.96 14.42 8.93
N LYS A 21 30.07 13.13 9.29
CA LYS A 21 30.80 12.14 8.47
C LYS A 21 30.09 11.73 7.17
N GLU A 22 28.78 11.99 7.02
CA GLU A 22 28.03 11.66 5.79
C GLU A 22 27.91 12.81 4.77
N GLY A 23 28.78 13.83 4.84
CA GLY A 23 29.05 14.67 3.67
C GLY A 23 28.62 16.14 3.74
N LEU A 24 28.52 16.73 4.92
CA LEU A 24 28.49 18.19 5.06
C LEU A 24 29.91 18.69 5.33
N ARG A 25 30.52 19.38 4.36
CA ARG A 25 31.80 20.07 4.58
C ARG A 25 31.54 21.35 5.36
N SER A 26 32.44 21.70 6.27
CA SER A 26 32.35 22.87 7.16
C SER A 26 32.39 24.23 6.45
N ASP A 27 32.52 24.22 5.13
CA ASP A 27 32.92 25.33 4.28
C ASP A 27 31.93 25.57 3.12
N ASP A 28 30.78 24.87 3.14
CA ASP A 28 29.69 25.16 2.21
C ASP A 28 29.00 26.48 2.61
N GLU A 29 29.25 27.54 1.82
CA GLU A 29 28.59 28.83 1.96
C GLU A 29 27.07 28.68 1.74
N CYS A 30 26.31 28.75 2.83
CA CYS A 30 24.86 28.84 2.80
C CYS A 30 24.41 30.16 2.18
N LEU A 31 24.19 30.16 0.86
CA LEU A 31 23.53 31.26 0.15
C LEU A 31 22.03 31.26 0.46
N ASP A 32 21.49 32.42 0.82
CA ASP A 32 20.06 32.72 0.94
C ASP A 32 19.23 31.97 2.00
N GLY A 33 19.77 31.81 3.21
CA GLY A 33 18.93 31.64 4.42
C GLY A 33 18.18 30.31 4.58
N GLN A 34 18.56 29.26 3.84
CA GLN A 34 17.89 27.94 3.90
C GLN A 34 18.59 26.88 4.76
N CYS A 35 19.69 27.19 5.45
CA CYS A 35 20.39 26.22 6.31
C CYS A 35 19.92 26.22 7.78
N ALA A 36 18.64 26.47 8.03
CA ALA A 36 18.06 26.17 9.34
C ALA A 36 17.43 24.77 9.27
N LEU A 37 18.24 23.74 9.44
CA LEU A 37 17.75 22.48 10.00
C LEU A 37 17.12 22.86 11.34
N ASN A 38 15.81 23.03 11.36
CA ASN A 38 15.15 23.54 12.56
C ASN A 38 15.35 22.51 13.68
N ALA A 39 15.41 22.97 14.92
CA ALA A 39 15.61 22.08 16.06
C ALA A 39 14.58 20.93 16.12
N VAL A 40 13.42 21.08 15.46
CA VAL A 40 12.40 20.04 15.31
C VAL A 40 12.84 18.91 14.35
N GLN A 41 13.51 19.22 13.24
CA GLN A 41 14.09 18.25 12.31
C GLN A 41 15.26 17.50 12.96
N LEU A 42 16.11 18.20 13.71
CA LEU A 42 17.21 17.58 14.46
C LEU A 42 16.69 16.72 15.62
N GLN A 43 15.66 17.17 16.35
CA GLN A 43 15.04 16.41 17.43
C GLN A 43 14.24 15.19 16.91
N ARG A 44 13.72 15.24 15.68
CA ARG A 44 13.18 14.04 14.99
C ARG A 44 14.28 13.06 14.58
N ALA A 45 15.41 13.56 14.07
CA ALA A 45 16.56 12.72 13.75
C ALA A 45 17.19 12.05 14.99
N LEU A 46 17.13 12.71 16.16
CA LEU A 46 17.63 12.18 17.43
C LEU A 46 16.65 11.24 18.15
N ARG A 47 15.43 11.05 17.62
CA ARG A 47 14.44 10.07 18.11
C ARG A 47 14.32 8.86 17.18
N ILE A 48 15.40 8.48 16.51
CA ILE A 48 15.42 7.24 15.74
C ILE A 48 15.60 6.08 16.72
N PRO A 49 14.57 5.26 17.00
CA PRO A 49 14.85 3.91 17.50
C PRO A 49 15.81 3.25 16.49
N PRO A 50 16.95 2.71 16.95
CA PRO A 50 18.09 2.32 16.10
C PRO A 50 17.76 1.17 15.12
N SER A 51 16.56 0.62 15.18
CA SER A 51 16.06 -0.38 14.27
C SER A 51 14.58 -0.15 14.01
N CYS A 52 14.18 -0.35 12.76
CA CYS A 52 12.77 -0.50 12.41
C CYS A 52 12.20 -1.66 13.23
N PRO A 53 10.93 -1.59 13.68
CA PRO A 53 10.31 -2.78 14.26
C PRO A 53 10.36 -3.91 13.21
N PRO A 54 10.55 -5.17 13.62
CA PRO A 54 10.32 -6.28 12.70
C PRO A 54 8.88 -6.17 12.21
N PHE A 55 8.68 -6.12 10.90
CA PHE A 55 7.34 -6.16 10.34
C PHE A 55 6.80 -7.60 10.46
N PRO A 56 5.49 -7.78 10.67
CA PRO A 56 4.92 -9.12 10.75
C PRO A 56 5.14 -9.86 9.42
N GLU A 57 5.96 -10.90 9.43
CA GLU A 57 6.11 -11.82 8.29
C GLU A 57 5.24 -13.07 8.51
N PRO A 58 4.60 -13.64 7.48
CA PRO A 58 4.15 -13.03 6.22
C PRO A 58 2.69 -12.54 6.25
N TYR A 59 1.99 -12.92 7.31
CA TYR A 59 0.65 -12.48 7.64
C TYR A 59 0.74 -11.88 9.03
N ALA A 60 0.32 -10.63 9.17
CA ALA A 60 0.01 -10.10 10.49
C ALA A 60 -0.98 -11.06 11.17
N PRO A 61 -1.00 -11.11 12.52
CA PRO A 61 -2.14 -11.68 13.22
C PRO A 61 -3.44 -11.12 12.62
N PRO A 62 -4.52 -11.92 12.55
CA PRO A 62 -5.78 -11.44 12.02
C PRO A 62 -6.14 -10.07 12.61
N MET A 63 -6.47 -9.11 11.74
CA MET A 63 -6.73 -7.74 12.14
C MET A 63 -7.95 -7.68 13.06
N ASP A 64 -7.74 -7.21 14.28
CA ASP A 64 -8.82 -6.88 15.20
C ASP A 64 -9.25 -5.42 14.98
N CYS A 65 -10.41 -5.22 14.35
CA CYS A 65 -10.94 -3.88 14.13
C CYS A 65 -11.24 -3.13 15.44
N GLY A 66 -11.42 -3.84 16.55
CA GLY A 66 -11.99 -3.30 17.78
C GLY A 66 -13.50 -3.51 17.88
N ARG A 67 -14.04 -3.29 19.09
CA ARG A 67 -15.43 -3.62 19.45
C ARG A 67 -16.45 -2.71 18.78
N HIS A 68 -16.09 -1.44 18.61
CA HIS A 68 -16.99 -0.40 18.11
C HIS A 68 -16.77 -0.10 16.62
N VAL A 69 -15.87 -0.81 15.95
CA VAL A 69 -15.51 -0.54 14.55
C VAL A 69 -16.11 -1.64 13.70
N GLN A 70 -17.06 -1.30 12.85
CA GLN A 70 -17.73 -2.29 12.03
C GLN A 70 -16.86 -2.79 10.88
N GLN A 71 -16.07 -1.90 10.26
CA GLN A 71 -15.25 -2.22 9.10
C GLN A 71 -13.82 -1.72 9.25
N CYS A 72 -12.88 -2.64 9.09
CA CYS A 72 -11.45 -2.37 8.94
C CYS A 72 -10.86 -3.17 7.79
N GLY A 73 -9.65 -2.82 7.41
CA GLY A 73 -8.99 -3.33 6.23
C GLY A 73 -7.52 -2.92 6.14
N VAL A 74 -6.92 -3.22 5.00
CA VAL A 74 -5.58 -2.78 4.63
C VAL A 74 -5.62 -1.96 3.35
N LEU A 75 -4.96 -0.80 3.35
CA LEU A 75 -4.59 -0.12 2.13
C LEU A 75 -3.29 -0.75 1.61
N ALA A 76 -3.35 -1.36 0.43
CA ALA A 76 -2.22 -2.01 -0.21
C ALA A 76 -1.55 -1.06 -1.21
N ILE A 77 -0.25 -0.83 -1.03
CA ILE A 77 0.57 0.00 -1.93
C ILE A 77 1.70 -0.85 -2.49
N ASP A 78 1.74 -0.99 -3.81
CA ASP A 78 2.85 -1.59 -4.53
C ASP A 78 3.97 -0.54 -4.67
N THR A 79 5.15 -0.86 -4.15
CA THR A 79 6.32 0.02 -4.18
C THR A 79 6.89 0.22 -5.59
N GLY A 80 6.44 -0.59 -6.54
CA GLY A 80 7.00 -0.75 -7.87
C GLY A 80 8.27 -1.59 -7.87
N LEU A 81 8.59 -2.28 -6.78
CA LEU A 81 9.79 -3.11 -6.63
C LEU A 81 9.35 -4.45 -6.05
N GLY A 82 9.64 -5.57 -6.70
CA GLY A 82 9.24 -6.86 -6.15
C GLY A 82 9.52 -8.01 -7.08
N PHE A 83 8.84 -9.13 -6.85
CA PHE A 83 8.84 -10.29 -7.73
C PHE A 83 7.40 -10.60 -8.11
N TYR A 84 7.18 -11.07 -9.33
CA TYR A 84 5.85 -11.54 -9.71
C TYR A 84 5.54 -12.82 -8.92
N GLY A 85 4.74 -12.71 -7.86
CA GLY A 85 4.17 -13.88 -7.19
C GLY A 85 3.14 -14.54 -8.12
N GLY A 86 3.38 -15.79 -8.52
CA GLY A 86 2.28 -16.72 -8.84
C GLY A 86 1.48 -16.58 -10.13
N LEU A 87 1.86 -15.78 -11.14
CA LEU A 87 1.13 -15.77 -12.42
C LEU A 87 1.45 -16.97 -13.33
N ASN A 88 2.52 -17.73 -13.07
CA ASN A 88 2.77 -19.00 -13.75
C ASN A 88 2.15 -20.15 -12.96
N GLY A 89 0.87 -20.43 -13.20
CA GLY A 89 0.17 -21.62 -12.73
C GLY A 89 0.70 -22.95 -13.29
N SER A 90 1.95 -23.07 -13.74
CA SER A 90 2.47 -24.32 -14.31
C SER A 90 4.00 -24.41 -14.33
N LYS A 91 4.57 -25.05 -13.30
CA LYS A 91 5.56 -26.15 -13.41
C LYS A 91 6.03 -26.69 -12.04
N CYS A 92 5.09 -26.97 -11.13
CA CYS A 92 5.38 -27.81 -9.95
C CYS A 92 4.95 -29.28 -10.14
N ALA A 93 4.61 -29.68 -11.36
CA ALA A 93 3.95 -30.96 -11.64
C ALA A 93 4.74 -32.23 -11.25
N ASN A 94 6.06 -32.13 -10.97
CA ASN A 94 6.90 -33.31 -10.72
C ASN A 94 7.68 -33.29 -9.39
N SER A 95 7.49 -32.29 -8.51
CA SER A 95 8.16 -32.31 -7.20
C SER A 95 7.24 -32.96 -6.19
N SER A 96 7.58 -34.17 -5.72
CA SER A 96 6.95 -34.87 -4.61
C SER A 96 7.19 -34.20 -3.24
N SER A 97 7.56 -32.91 -3.24
CA SER A 97 7.81 -32.15 -2.03
C SER A 97 6.49 -31.69 -1.40
N PRO A 98 6.18 -32.08 -0.15
CA PRO A 98 4.94 -31.68 0.54
C PRO A 98 4.92 -30.21 0.97
N THR A 99 6.02 -29.47 0.78
CA THR A 99 6.13 -28.06 1.15
C THR A 99 6.11 -27.21 -0.12
N GLY A 100 5.05 -26.40 -0.26
CA GLY A 100 4.70 -25.63 -1.45
C GLY A 100 5.88 -25.02 -2.19
N CYS A 101 6.10 -25.49 -3.42
CA CYS A 101 7.00 -24.86 -4.36
C CYS A 101 6.40 -23.53 -4.81
N THR A 102 6.96 -22.44 -4.32
CA THR A 102 6.73 -21.12 -4.86
C THR A 102 7.78 -20.94 -5.93
N ASP A 103 7.35 -20.85 -7.18
CA ASP A 103 8.25 -20.66 -8.31
C ASP A 103 8.90 -19.28 -8.22
N GLN A 104 10.01 -19.19 -7.48
CA GLN A 104 10.85 -18.00 -7.35
C GLN A 104 11.62 -17.69 -8.66
N THR A 105 11.35 -18.39 -9.77
CA THR A 105 12.03 -18.12 -11.05
C THR A 105 11.49 -16.90 -11.78
N ASN A 106 10.38 -16.30 -11.32
CA ASN A 106 9.93 -15.04 -11.88
C ASN A 106 10.99 -13.96 -11.61
N PRO A 107 11.49 -13.26 -12.63
CA PRO A 107 12.50 -12.24 -12.44
C PRO A 107 11.94 -11.12 -11.55
N PRO A 108 12.79 -10.46 -10.74
CA PRO A 108 12.39 -9.26 -10.04
C PRO A 108 11.85 -8.24 -11.05
N TYR A 109 10.78 -7.56 -10.69
CA TYR A 109 10.26 -6.44 -11.45
C TYR A 109 10.66 -5.12 -10.78
N SER A 110 10.90 -4.12 -11.62
CA SER A 110 11.07 -2.74 -11.20
C SER A 110 10.24 -1.87 -12.12
N GLN A 111 9.11 -1.41 -11.60
CA GLN A 111 8.24 -0.43 -12.22
C GLN A 111 8.75 0.97 -11.89
N PRO A 112 8.68 1.95 -12.81
CA PRO A 112 9.27 3.27 -12.59
C PRO A 112 8.72 4.03 -11.38
N ARG A 113 7.53 3.67 -10.90
CA ARG A 113 6.82 4.36 -9.81
C ARG A 113 6.10 3.37 -8.90
N ALA A 114 5.92 3.75 -7.65
CA ALA A 114 4.97 3.13 -6.76
C ALA A 114 3.53 3.42 -7.22
N LYS A 115 2.60 2.58 -6.79
CA LYS A 115 1.20 2.65 -7.20
C LYS A 115 0.30 2.05 -6.13
N VAL A 116 -0.95 2.48 -6.11
CA VAL A 116 -1.95 1.83 -5.29
C VAL A 116 -2.30 0.47 -5.89
N HIS A 117 -2.39 -0.54 -5.04
CA HIS A 117 -2.99 -1.83 -5.40
C HIS A 117 -4.48 -1.74 -5.15
N GLY A 118 -4.88 -1.55 -3.89
CA GLY A 118 -6.28 -1.48 -3.50
C GLY A 118 -6.49 -1.24 -2.01
N LEU A 119 -7.75 -1.30 -1.60
CA LEU A 119 -8.16 -1.23 -0.20
C LEU A 119 -8.98 -2.49 0.13
N TRP A 120 -8.42 -3.37 0.94
CA TRP A 120 -8.95 -4.70 1.16
C TRP A 120 -9.54 -4.82 2.55
N PHE A 121 -10.77 -5.32 2.63
CA PHE A 121 -11.42 -5.57 3.92
C PHE A 121 -10.83 -6.81 4.57
N GLU A 122 -10.46 -6.70 5.85
CA GLU A 122 -9.91 -7.82 6.62
C GLU A 122 -11.06 -8.59 7.28
N THR A 123 -11.79 -9.35 6.47
CA THR A 123 -12.82 -10.30 6.91
C THR A 123 -12.17 -11.62 7.37
N PRO A 124 -12.90 -12.52 8.07
CA PRO A 124 -12.34 -13.81 8.44
C PRO A 124 -11.81 -14.60 7.22
N PRO A 125 -10.64 -15.26 7.31
CA PRO A 125 -9.81 -15.47 8.52
C PRO A 125 -8.78 -14.38 8.80
N TYR A 126 -8.66 -13.36 7.94
CA TYR A 126 -7.58 -12.35 8.00
C TYR A 126 -7.89 -11.16 8.91
N GLY A 127 -9.15 -11.03 9.34
CA GLY A 127 -9.55 -10.14 10.41
C GLY A 127 -10.98 -10.42 10.84
N ASN A 128 -11.58 -9.44 11.51
CA ASN A 128 -12.95 -9.55 12.02
C ASN A 128 -13.88 -8.44 11.47
N SER A 129 -13.49 -7.79 10.37
CA SER A 129 -14.32 -6.81 9.65
C SER A 129 -15.65 -7.42 9.21
N SER A 130 -16.75 -6.67 9.36
CA SER A 130 -18.07 -7.08 8.88
C SER A 130 -18.32 -6.52 7.49
N CYS A 131 -18.57 -7.38 6.51
CA CYS A 131 -19.05 -6.95 5.19
C CYS A 131 -20.52 -6.48 5.35
N LEU A 132 -20.81 -5.22 4.99
CA LEU A 132 -22.14 -4.61 5.18
C LEU A 132 -23.18 -5.12 4.20
N HIS A 133 -22.75 -5.62 3.05
CA HIS A 133 -23.61 -6.12 2.01
C HIS A 133 -23.52 -7.64 1.94
N SER A 134 -24.67 -8.33 1.97
CA SER A 134 -24.70 -9.76 1.63
C SER A 134 -24.15 -9.93 0.22
N HIS A 135 -23.43 -11.02 -0.04
CA HIS A 135 -22.88 -11.33 -1.35
C HIS A 135 -23.96 -11.66 -2.42
N ASP A 136 -25.19 -11.12 -2.31
CA ASP A 136 -26.26 -11.23 -3.31
C ASP A 136 -26.03 -10.28 -4.50
N TRP A 137 -24.80 -10.20 -4.99
CA TRP A 137 -24.50 -9.53 -6.24
C TRP A 137 -24.80 -10.45 -7.42
N ASP A 138 -25.29 -9.82 -8.49
CA ASP A 138 -25.76 -10.46 -9.72
C ASP A 138 -24.80 -11.56 -10.22
N THR A 139 -25.32 -12.77 -10.42
CA THR A 139 -24.55 -13.96 -10.85
C THR A 139 -23.82 -13.74 -12.18
N ALA A 140 -24.26 -12.75 -12.96
CA ALA A 140 -23.60 -12.32 -14.21
C ALA A 140 -22.14 -11.86 -13.99
N CYS A 141 -21.79 -11.33 -12.82
CA CYS A 141 -20.41 -10.94 -12.51
C CYS A 141 -19.64 -12.06 -11.77
N GLN A 142 -20.32 -13.03 -11.14
CA GLN A 142 -19.72 -14.13 -10.37
C GLN A 142 -18.98 -15.16 -11.25
N ASN A 143 -19.43 -15.31 -12.50
CA ASN A 143 -18.91 -16.33 -13.43
C ASN A 143 -17.69 -15.89 -14.25
N GLN A 144 -17.09 -14.74 -13.96
CA GLN A 144 -15.81 -14.39 -14.59
C GLN A 144 -14.72 -15.26 -13.96
N SER A 145 -14.13 -16.16 -14.74
CA SER A 145 -13.01 -16.97 -14.27
C SER A 145 -11.92 -16.06 -13.72
N TRP A 146 -11.57 -16.25 -12.45
CA TRP A 146 -10.56 -15.50 -11.68
C TRP A 146 -9.16 -15.43 -12.30
N VAL A 147 -8.95 -16.19 -13.38
CA VAL A 147 -7.77 -16.15 -14.23
C VAL A 147 -8.08 -15.24 -15.42
N PHE A 148 -7.91 -13.93 -15.25
CA PHE A 148 -7.75 -13.08 -16.42
C PHE A 148 -6.33 -13.24 -16.92
N THR A 149 -6.12 -14.17 -17.84
CA THR A 149 -4.98 -14.10 -18.76
C THR A 149 -5.41 -13.19 -19.90
N PRO A 150 -4.89 -11.94 -19.98
CA PRO A 150 -5.25 -11.01 -21.04
C PRO A 150 -5.10 -11.66 -22.42
N GLU A 151 -4.09 -12.52 -22.59
CA GLU A 151 -3.81 -13.29 -23.81
C GLU A 151 -4.86 -14.36 -24.11
N ALA A 152 -5.29 -15.20 -23.15
CA ALA A 152 -6.31 -16.20 -23.44
C ALA A 152 -7.68 -15.55 -23.66
N TYR A 153 -8.00 -14.51 -22.91
CA TYR A 153 -9.20 -13.70 -23.12
C TYR A 153 -9.20 -13.06 -24.52
N CYS A 154 -8.09 -12.45 -24.92
CA CYS A 154 -7.96 -11.86 -26.26
C CYS A 154 -7.94 -12.91 -27.39
N LYS A 155 -7.40 -14.11 -27.14
CA LYS A 155 -7.35 -15.21 -28.11
C LYS A 155 -8.73 -15.86 -28.31
N GLU A 156 -9.57 -15.91 -27.28
CA GLU A 156 -10.92 -16.49 -27.35
C GLU A 156 -11.99 -15.49 -27.79
N GLN A 157 -11.86 -14.21 -27.43
CA GLN A 157 -12.90 -13.18 -27.65
C GLN A 157 -12.49 -12.11 -28.68
N ALA A 158 -11.48 -12.40 -29.52
CA ALA A 158 -10.97 -11.53 -30.59
C ALA A 158 -10.58 -10.09 -30.16
N CYS A 159 -10.38 -9.84 -28.86
CA CYS A 159 -10.25 -8.51 -28.29
C CYS A 159 -11.37 -7.52 -28.73
N ASP A 160 -12.57 -8.00 -29.03
CA ASP A 160 -13.67 -7.11 -29.42
C ASP A 160 -14.17 -6.36 -28.18
N SER A 161 -14.37 -5.05 -28.29
CA SER A 161 -14.76 -4.15 -27.19
C SER A 161 -16.09 -4.50 -26.47
N ALA A 162 -16.81 -5.52 -26.93
CA ALA A 162 -18.11 -5.92 -26.42
C ALA A 162 -18.07 -6.94 -25.26
N GLY A 163 -16.91 -7.55 -24.98
CA GLY A 163 -16.84 -8.72 -24.10
C GLY A 163 -16.50 -8.47 -22.62
N ILE A 164 -16.09 -7.27 -22.20
CA ILE A 164 -15.79 -7.01 -20.77
C ILE A 164 -17.14 -6.73 -20.10
N PRO A 165 -17.62 -7.57 -19.16
CA PRO A 165 -18.91 -7.34 -18.55
C PRO A 165 -18.90 -5.96 -17.86
N GLN A 166 -19.85 -5.11 -18.22
CA GLN A 166 -19.98 -3.74 -17.72
C GLN A 166 -20.49 -3.70 -16.27
N CYS A 167 -19.86 -4.46 -15.36
CA CYS A 167 -20.17 -4.40 -13.94
C CYS A 167 -19.72 -3.04 -13.35
N TYR A 168 -18.68 -2.44 -13.94
CA TYR A 168 -18.22 -1.08 -13.67
C TYR A 168 -18.29 -0.26 -14.97
N SER A 169 -19.24 0.66 -15.08
CA SER A 169 -19.51 1.46 -16.30
C SER A 169 -18.51 2.60 -16.53
N VAL A 170 -17.42 2.62 -15.78
CA VAL A 170 -16.55 3.79 -15.73
C VAL A 170 -15.61 3.73 -16.92
N LYS A 171 -15.91 4.59 -17.89
CA LYS A 171 -15.11 4.77 -19.11
C LYS A 171 -13.69 5.27 -18.82
N LYS A 172 -13.40 5.66 -17.57
CA LYS A 172 -12.14 6.27 -17.13
C LYS A 172 -11.63 5.59 -15.86
N LEU A 173 -10.35 5.26 -15.83
CA LEU A 173 -9.69 4.78 -14.62
C LEU A 173 -9.71 5.88 -13.54
N PRO A 174 -9.83 5.52 -12.25
CA PRO A 174 -9.63 6.49 -11.17
C PRO A 174 -8.21 7.07 -11.24
N THR A 175 -8.04 8.32 -10.79
CA THR A 175 -6.81 9.10 -11.02
C THR A 175 -5.55 8.44 -10.47
N CYS A 176 -5.63 7.77 -9.32
CA CYS A 176 -4.50 7.05 -8.73
C CYS A 176 -4.10 5.77 -9.48
N TYR A 177 -4.96 5.28 -10.38
CA TYR A 177 -4.63 4.18 -11.30
C TYR A 177 -4.24 4.70 -12.69
N GLN A 178 -4.40 6.01 -12.95
CA GLN A 178 -3.94 6.62 -14.19
C GLN A 178 -2.41 6.68 -14.18
N GLY A 179 -1.79 6.10 -15.20
CA GLY A 179 -0.33 5.99 -15.28
C GLY A 179 0.21 4.65 -14.78
N TYR A 180 -0.67 3.72 -14.38
CA TYR A 180 -0.26 2.32 -14.25
C TYR A 180 0.32 1.85 -15.59
N ARG A 181 1.57 1.41 -15.53
CA ARG A 181 2.17 0.66 -16.61
C ARG A 181 2.21 -0.81 -16.23
N GLY A 182 1.48 -1.63 -16.95
CA GLY A 182 1.46 -3.06 -16.78
C GLY A 182 2.74 -3.70 -17.29
N PRO A 183 2.80 -5.04 -17.24
CA PRO A 183 3.95 -5.79 -17.74
C PRO A 183 4.13 -5.68 -19.27
N PHE A 184 3.18 -5.08 -19.98
CA PHE A 184 3.19 -4.95 -21.44
C PHE A 184 4.06 -3.76 -21.87
N ALA A 185 5.07 -4.02 -22.71
CA ALA A 185 6.02 -3.02 -23.17
C ALA A 185 5.36 -1.95 -24.08
N ALA A 186 5.98 -0.77 -24.20
CA ALA A 186 5.42 0.33 -24.99
C ALA A 186 5.23 -0.05 -26.49
N GLY A 187 4.01 0.06 -27.02
CA GLY A 187 3.63 -0.26 -28.40
C GLY A 187 2.11 -0.20 -28.63
N ALA A 188 1.57 -0.95 -29.61
CA ALA A 188 0.13 -1.14 -29.87
C ALA A 188 -0.68 -1.76 -28.69
N GLN A 189 -0.09 -1.75 -27.49
CA GLN A 189 -0.48 -2.39 -26.24
C GLN A 189 -1.11 -1.42 -25.23
N GLY A 190 -1.15 -0.11 -25.51
CA GLY A 190 -1.81 0.86 -24.60
C GLY A 190 -3.30 0.55 -24.36
N GLU A 191 -3.99 -0.02 -25.37
CA GLU A 191 -5.36 -0.50 -25.20
C GLU A 191 -5.44 -1.79 -24.36
N LEU A 192 -4.49 -2.72 -24.53
CA LEU A 192 -4.43 -3.95 -23.74
C LEU A 192 -4.15 -3.64 -22.26
N GLU A 193 -3.20 -2.75 -22.00
CA GLU A 193 -2.86 -2.25 -20.67
C GLU A 193 -4.04 -1.52 -20.02
N ARG A 194 -4.72 -0.65 -20.77
CA ARG A 194 -5.96 -0.02 -20.32
C ARG A 194 -7.02 -1.06 -19.95
N ARG A 195 -7.22 -2.08 -20.77
CA ARG A 195 -8.20 -3.16 -20.51
C ARG A 195 -7.83 -3.98 -19.29
N TYR A 196 -6.56 -4.34 -19.14
CA TYR A 196 -6.06 -5.00 -17.94
C TYR A 196 -6.36 -4.16 -16.70
N MET A 197 -6.11 -2.85 -16.76
CA MET A 197 -6.40 -1.97 -15.64
C MET A 197 -7.88 -1.77 -15.37
N LEU A 198 -8.73 -1.77 -16.40
CA LEU A 198 -10.17 -1.76 -16.20
C LEU A 198 -10.65 -3.06 -15.54
N TRP A 199 -10.14 -4.21 -15.96
CA TRP A 199 -10.40 -5.49 -15.30
C TRP A 199 -9.94 -5.47 -13.85
N PHE A 200 -8.73 -4.99 -13.60
CA PHE A 200 -8.13 -4.94 -12.27
C PHE A 200 -8.91 -4.00 -11.33
N VAL A 201 -9.24 -2.78 -11.76
CA VAL A 201 -10.07 -1.86 -10.98
C VAL A 201 -11.45 -2.46 -10.72
N ASN A 202 -12.03 -3.16 -11.70
CA ASN A 202 -13.29 -3.87 -11.50
C ASN A 202 -13.13 -5.03 -10.47
N HIS A 203 -12.02 -5.76 -10.48
CA HIS A 203 -11.68 -6.76 -9.46
C HIS A 203 -11.61 -6.12 -8.07
N GLU A 204 -10.86 -5.03 -7.92
CA GLU A 204 -10.72 -4.31 -6.64
C GLU A 204 -12.07 -3.85 -6.10
N TRP A 205 -12.95 -3.35 -6.95
CA TRP A 205 -14.31 -3.00 -6.55
C TRP A 205 -15.11 -4.23 -6.12
N GLN A 206 -15.20 -5.23 -7.00
CA GLN A 206 -16.08 -6.38 -6.81
C GLN A 206 -15.71 -7.19 -5.58
N LYS A 207 -14.43 -7.46 -5.40
CA LYS A 207 -13.93 -8.32 -4.34
C LYS A 207 -13.78 -7.57 -3.02
N HIS A 208 -13.42 -6.30 -3.07
CA HIS A 208 -13.11 -5.52 -1.88
C HIS A 208 -14.12 -4.40 -1.67
N GLY A 209 -14.20 -3.44 -2.59
CA GLY A 209 -15.03 -2.23 -2.41
C GLY A 209 -16.50 -2.47 -2.08
N THR A 210 -17.12 -3.52 -2.64
CA THR A 210 -18.52 -3.90 -2.38
C THR A 210 -18.81 -4.21 -0.91
N CYS A 211 -17.80 -4.53 -0.10
CA CYS A 211 -18.03 -4.88 1.29
C CYS A 211 -18.37 -3.69 2.19
N GLY A 212 -18.00 -2.47 1.85
CA GLY A 212 -18.20 -1.32 2.75
C GLY A 212 -18.54 -0.01 2.09
N GLN A 213 -18.66 0.03 0.77
CA GLN A 213 -19.11 1.22 0.06
C GLN A 213 -20.27 0.87 -0.87
N GLN A 214 -21.22 1.79 -0.95
CA GLN A 214 -22.39 1.64 -1.82
C GLN A 214 -22.10 2.10 -3.25
N ASP A 215 -21.15 3.03 -3.40
CA ASP A 215 -20.80 3.64 -4.68
C ASP A 215 -19.32 3.45 -5.01
N PRO A 216 -18.99 2.91 -6.19
CA PRO A 216 -17.60 2.67 -6.55
C PRO A 216 -16.83 3.96 -6.87
N THR A 217 -17.51 5.03 -7.32
CA THR A 217 -16.84 6.32 -7.56
C THR A 217 -16.32 6.89 -6.25
N ASP A 218 -17.13 6.87 -5.20
CA ASP A 218 -16.71 7.28 -3.88
C ASP A 218 -15.58 6.37 -3.36
N TYR A 219 -15.76 5.04 -3.38
CA TYR A 219 -14.72 4.09 -2.97
C TYR A 219 -13.36 4.40 -3.59
N PHE A 220 -13.28 4.55 -4.91
CA PHE A 220 -12.00 4.85 -5.57
C PHE A 220 -11.52 6.27 -5.30
N ALA A 221 -12.40 7.25 -5.13
CA ALA A 221 -11.99 8.59 -4.70
C ALA A 221 -11.32 8.55 -3.32
N GLN A 222 -11.82 7.72 -2.40
CA GLN A 222 -11.22 7.52 -1.08
C GLN A 222 -9.87 6.78 -1.18
N VAL A 223 -9.80 5.70 -1.94
CA VAL A 223 -8.55 4.96 -2.21
C VAL A 223 -7.48 5.90 -2.77
N CYS A 224 -7.82 6.74 -3.75
CA CYS A 224 -6.89 7.70 -4.34
C CYS A 224 -6.46 8.79 -3.34
N ARG A 225 -7.38 9.29 -2.51
CA ARG A 225 -7.08 10.30 -1.48
C ARG A 225 -6.12 9.76 -0.43
N LEU A 226 -6.34 8.54 0.04
CA LEU A 226 -5.51 7.89 1.06
C LEU A 226 -4.12 7.51 0.52
N SER A 227 -4.08 6.90 -0.67
CA SER A 227 -2.83 6.40 -1.25
C SER A 227 -1.93 7.51 -1.78
N GLY A 228 -2.47 8.63 -2.24
CA GLY A 228 -1.71 9.68 -2.94
C GLY A 228 -0.46 10.18 -2.19
N PRO A 229 -0.57 10.63 -0.92
CA PRO A 229 0.59 11.05 -0.12
C PRO A 229 1.62 9.94 0.08
N LEU A 230 1.18 8.72 0.32
CA LEU A 230 2.03 7.56 0.60
C LEU A 230 2.79 7.11 -0.65
N VAL A 231 2.13 7.02 -1.80
CA VAL A 231 2.77 6.71 -3.10
C VAL A 231 3.85 7.74 -3.44
N ARG A 232 3.57 9.04 -3.24
CA ARG A 232 4.59 10.10 -3.46
C ARG A 232 5.78 9.97 -2.51
N ALA A 233 5.55 9.58 -1.26
CA ALA A 233 6.63 9.36 -0.31
C ALA A 233 7.50 8.18 -0.74
N ILE A 234 6.91 7.04 -1.14
CA ILE A 234 7.65 5.89 -1.65
C ILE A 234 8.45 6.27 -2.90
N ASP A 235 7.85 6.95 -3.88
CA ASP A 235 8.56 7.45 -5.07
C ASP A 235 9.77 8.31 -4.66
N SER A 236 9.61 9.19 -3.67
CA SER A 236 10.69 10.03 -3.14
C SER A 236 11.81 9.21 -2.50
N TYR A 237 11.48 8.17 -1.73
CA TYR A 237 12.47 7.30 -1.11
C TYR A 237 13.25 6.49 -2.15
N ARG A 238 12.58 6.04 -3.20
CA ARG A 238 13.21 5.36 -4.33
C ARG A 238 14.20 6.29 -5.04
N MET A 239 13.81 7.54 -5.31
CA MET A 239 14.72 8.55 -5.85
C MET A 239 15.92 8.87 -4.93
N GLN A 240 15.82 8.55 -3.63
CA GLN A 240 16.91 8.67 -2.65
C GLN A 240 17.78 7.40 -2.55
N GLY A 241 17.60 6.43 -3.45
CA GLY A 241 18.42 5.21 -3.53
C GLY A 241 17.81 3.97 -2.87
N LEU A 242 16.55 4.02 -2.42
CA LEU A 242 15.80 2.82 -2.01
C LEU A 242 15.06 2.20 -3.20
N ASP A 243 15.76 1.92 -4.30
CA ASP A 243 15.18 1.49 -5.58
C ASP A 243 15.45 0.02 -5.94
N ASN A 244 15.96 -0.77 -4.98
CA ASN A 244 16.16 -2.20 -5.11
C ASN A 244 14.97 -2.98 -4.53
N TYR A 245 14.63 -4.14 -5.10
CA TYR A 245 13.57 -5.02 -4.59
C TYR A 245 13.83 -5.51 -3.15
N THR A 246 15.08 -5.47 -2.68
CA THR A 246 15.43 -5.75 -1.28
C THR A 246 15.03 -4.63 -0.32
N ASP A 247 14.67 -3.45 -0.84
CA ASP A 247 14.48 -2.24 -0.04
C ASP A 247 13.05 -2.07 0.48
N VAL A 248 12.12 -2.99 0.19
CA VAL A 248 10.72 -2.90 0.63
C VAL A 248 10.61 -2.68 2.15
N HIS A 249 11.45 -3.37 2.94
CA HIS A 249 11.52 -3.19 4.38
C HIS A 249 12.05 -1.80 4.79
N ALA A 250 13.07 -1.30 4.08
CA ALA A 250 13.62 0.04 4.32
C ALA A 250 12.60 1.13 3.97
N ILE A 251 11.85 0.96 2.87
CA ILE A 251 10.74 1.83 2.46
C ILE A 251 9.63 1.83 3.53
N ALA A 252 9.17 0.65 3.95
CA ALA A 252 8.13 0.52 4.99
C ALA A 252 8.57 1.17 6.31
N CYS A 253 9.84 1.00 6.69
CA CYS A 253 10.39 1.65 7.85
C CYS A 253 10.39 3.17 7.73
N LYS A 254 10.83 3.71 6.59
CA LYS A 254 10.84 5.16 6.37
C LYS A 254 9.42 5.74 6.36
N LEU A 255 8.46 5.04 5.75
CA LEU A 255 7.03 5.40 5.84
C LEU A 255 6.55 5.47 7.29
N SER A 256 6.82 4.45 8.10
CA SER A 256 6.38 4.42 9.51
C SER A 256 7.00 5.53 10.38
N LYS A 257 8.18 6.04 9.99
CA LYS A 257 8.86 7.14 10.67
C LYS A 257 8.34 8.52 10.22
N ASP A 258 8.02 8.65 8.94
CA ASP A 258 7.60 9.93 8.35
C ASP A 258 6.10 10.20 8.57
N PHE A 259 5.29 9.15 8.79
CA PHE A 259 3.85 9.24 9.02
C PHE A 259 3.45 8.58 10.34
N ASP A 260 3.21 9.39 11.36
CA ASP A 260 2.81 8.94 12.72
C ASP A 260 1.42 8.29 12.79
N TYR A 261 0.61 8.47 11.74
CA TYR A 261 -0.69 7.82 11.55
C TYR A 261 -0.61 6.53 10.74
N VAL A 262 0.58 6.07 10.35
CA VAL A 262 0.75 4.82 9.61
C VAL A 262 1.13 3.68 10.55
N GLU A 263 0.39 2.59 10.46
CA GLU A 263 0.80 1.28 10.96
C GLU A 263 0.94 0.34 9.77
N ILE A 264 2.12 -0.26 9.63
CA ILE A 264 2.40 -1.28 8.62
C ILE A 264 1.88 -2.60 9.16
N SER A 265 0.78 -3.10 8.62
CA SER A 265 0.20 -4.38 9.03
C SER A 265 1.05 -5.54 8.52
N SER A 266 1.57 -5.42 7.30
CA SER A 266 2.48 -6.39 6.70
C SER A 266 3.24 -5.73 5.55
N THR A 267 4.46 -6.20 5.32
CA THR A 267 5.10 -6.06 4.02
C THR A 267 4.92 -7.41 3.34
N GLY A 268 4.45 -7.44 2.09
CA GLY A 268 4.05 -8.66 1.37
C GLY A 268 5.17 -9.68 1.08
N GLY A 269 6.16 -9.81 1.95
CA GLY A 269 7.08 -10.94 2.03
C GLY A 269 6.36 -12.13 2.62
N SER A 270 5.66 -12.88 1.76
CA SER A 270 5.25 -14.23 2.12
C SER A 270 6.16 -15.28 1.52
N THR A 271 6.05 -16.49 2.06
CA THR A 271 6.52 -17.73 1.45
C THR A 271 6.18 -17.82 -0.04
N PHE A 272 5.21 -17.04 -0.56
CA PHE A 272 4.82 -16.91 -1.97
C PHE A 272 5.46 -15.77 -2.77
N GLY A 273 6.51 -15.14 -2.24
CA GLY A 273 7.32 -14.15 -2.93
C GLY A 273 7.16 -12.76 -2.33
N THR A 274 8.24 -11.98 -2.37
CA THR A 274 8.30 -10.56 -2.02
C THR A 274 7.52 -9.76 -3.07
N ASN A 275 6.21 -9.60 -2.86
CA ASN A 275 5.31 -8.99 -3.86
C ASN A 275 5.48 -7.47 -3.99
N GLY A 276 6.42 -6.86 -3.27
CA GLY A 276 6.68 -5.43 -3.38
C GLY A 276 5.64 -4.55 -2.72
N GLU A 277 4.72 -5.14 -1.95
CA GLU A 277 3.59 -4.47 -1.36
C GLU A 277 3.85 -4.08 0.09
N ILE A 278 3.34 -2.92 0.45
CA ILE A 278 3.24 -2.43 1.82
C ILE A 278 1.75 -2.34 2.15
N LEU A 279 1.33 -3.09 3.16
CA LEU A 279 -0.04 -3.13 3.65
C LEU A 279 -0.15 -2.23 4.88
N LEU A 280 -1.06 -1.26 4.82
CA LEU A 280 -1.26 -0.28 5.88
C LEU A 280 -2.63 -0.47 6.52
N SER A 281 -2.69 -0.53 7.86
CA SER A 281 -3.94 -0.64 8.60
C SER A 281 -4.88 0.54 8.28
N ALA A 282 -6.15 0.22 8.00
CA ALA A 282 -7.18 1.20 7.67
C ALA A 282 -8.53 0.85 8.32
N CYS A 283 -9.33 1.87 8.64
CA CYS A 283 -10.68 1.72 9.17
C CYS A 283 -11.67 2.66 8.49
N LEU A 284 -12.95 2.29 8.49
CA LEU A 284 -14.04 3.10 7.93
C LEU A 284 -14.90 3.67 9.05
N ASN A 285 -15.02 4.99 9.08
CA ASN A 285 -15.99 5.68 9.90
C ASN A 285 -17.36 5.64 9.19
N LEU A 286 -18.28 4.81 9.67
CA LEU A 286 -19.59 4.65 9.04
C LEU A 286 -20.51 5.87 9.18
N ALA A 287 -20.32 6.70 10.20
CA ALA A 287 -21.11 7.92 10.36
C ALA A 287 -20.79 8.95 9.27
N THR A 288 -19.53 9.00 8.81
CA THR A 288 -19.08 9.93 7.77
C THR A 288 -18.92 9.27 6.40
N GLY A 289 -18.92 7.94 6.35
CA GLY A 289 -18.55 7.16 5.16
C GLY A 289 -17.07 7.24 4.81
N GLN A 290 -16.21 7.79 5.68
CA GLN A 290 -14.80 8.06 5.36
C GLN A 290 -13.84 6.99 5.86
N TRP A 291 -12.96 6.55 4.97
CA TRP A 291 -11.82 5.71 5.30
C TRP A 291 -10.65 6.52 5.87
N HIS A 292 -9.95 5.91 6.82
CA HIS A 292 -8.77 6.43 7.48
C HIS A 292 -7.65 5.38 7.45
N VAL A 293 -6.44 5.78 7.07
CA VAL A 293 -5.22 5.02 7.39
C VAL A 293 -4.83 5.43 8.81
N ALA A 294 -4.72 4.45 9.70
CA ALA A 294 -4.45 4.66 11.11
C ALA A 294 -3.87 3.42 11.75
N PRO A 295 -3.15 3.54 12.89
CA PRO A 295 -2.86 2.39 13.72
C PRO A 295 -4.14 1.74 14.24
N VAL A 296 -4.15 0.40 14.36
CA VAL A 296 -5.29 -0.37 14.87
C VAL A 296 -5.71 0.13 16.25
N SER A 297 -4.73 0.50 17.08
CA SER A 297 -4.96 1.11 18.41
C SER A 297 -5.78 2.41 18.39
N GLN A 298 -5.93 3.06 17.23
CA GLN A 298 -6.73 4.28 17.06
C GLN A 298 -8.08 4.03 16.38
N PHE A 299 -8.37 2.82 15.91
CA PHE A 299 -9.57 2.54 15.14
C PHE A 299 -10.85 2.89 15.90
N GLU A 300 -10.99 2.49 17.17
CA GLU A 300 -12.20 2.82 17.95
C GLU A 300 -12.43 4.33 18.11
N ARG A 301 -11.35 5.12 18.18
CA ARG A 301 -11.46 6.57 18.28
C ARG A 301 -11.87 7.21 16.96
N LEU A 302 -11.31 6.74 15.85
CA LEU A 302 -11.47 7.38 14.53
C LEU A 302 -12.70 6.87 13.77
N CYS A 303 -12.98 5.59 13.91
CA CYS A 303 -13.97 4.85 13.13
C CYS A 303 -15.01 4.15 14.00
N GLY A 304 -14.85 4.19 15.32
CA GLY A 304 -15.79 3.56 16.24
C GLY A 304 -17.14 4.28 16.25
N ASP A 305 -18.21 3.51 16.19
CA ASP A 305 -19.57 3.96 16.48
C ASP A 305 -19.98 3.42 17.85
N PRO A 306 -20.18 4.28 18.88
CA PRO A 306 -20.63 3.84 20.19
C PRO A 306 -21.98 3.11 20.20
N ALA A 307 -22.82 3.31 19.19
CA ALA A 307 -24.09 2.60 19.03
C ALA A 307 -23.89 1.20 18.43
N TYR A 308 -22.77 0.96 17.77
CA TYR A 308 -22.39 -0.35 17.25
C TYR A 308 -21.55 -1.09 18.28
N VAL A 309 -22.06 -2.23 18.74
CA VAL A 309 -21.30 -3.17 19.56
C VAL A 309 -21.19 -4.47 18.80
N ARG A 310 -19.98 -4.83 18.39
CA ARG A 310 -19.75 -6.10 17.72
C ARG A 310 -20.19 -7.27 18.61
N PRO A 311 -20.97 -8.23 18.07
CA PRO A 311 -21.28 -9.46 18.78
C PRO A 311 -19.98 -10.20 19.11
N VAL A 312 -19.87 -10.68 20.35
CA VAL A 312 -18.78 -11.61 20.71
C VAL A 312 -19.07 -12.92 19.98
N LEU A 313 -18.21 -13.25 19.01
CA LEU A 313 -18.25 -14.54 18.29
C LEU A 313 -17.66 -15.65 19.14
#